data_AF-A0A958ADB7-F1
#
_entry.id   AF-A0A958ADB7-F1
#
_cell.length_a   1.000
_cell.length_b   1.000
_cell.length_c   1.000
_cell.angle_alpha   90.00
_cell.angle_beta   90.00
_cell.angle_gamma   90.00
#
_symmetry.space_group_name_H-M   'P 1'
#
loop_
_entity.id
_entity.type
_entity.pdbx_description
1 polymer ?
#
loop_
_entity_poly.entity_id
_entity_poly.type
_entity_poly.pdbx_seq_one_letter_code
_entity_poly.pdbx_strand_id
1 'polypeptide(L)'
;YIVDALDLANNAGPFNIELFGGSPDDNNAYFFYDGAMSVLQPYIDKGVLVVQSGQMGMDKVSTLRWDGATAQARMDNLLSANYTDKRVDAVLSPYDGLSIGIISSLKGVGYGSADLPMPIVTGQDAELPSVKSILAGEQTSTVFKDTRELAKQTVAMVDALLNGNEVPVNDTTTYDNGVKVVPSYLLKPVSVDINNWKEALVDTGYYTEDQIH
;
A
#
# COMPACT_ATOMS: atom_id res chain seq x y z
N TYR A 1 2.95 9.94 0.45
CA TYR A 1 1.60 9.90 1.03
C TYR A 1 1.61 10.08 2.54
N ILE A 2 1.95 9.08 3.38
CA ILE A 2 1.89 9.24 4.87
C ILE A 2 2.68 10.46 5.37
N VAL A 3 3.91 10.65 4.87
CA VAL A 3 4.74 11.83 5.22
C VAL A 3 4.03 13.14 4.95
N ASP A 4 3.37 13.26 3.79
CA ASP A 4 2.71 14.47 3.33
C ASP A 4 1.38 14.68 4.08
N ALA A 5 0.61 13.61 4.25
CA ALA A 5 -0.71 13.64 4.89
C ALA A 5 -0.64 13.94 6.39
N LEU A 6 0.43 13.51 7.08
CA LEU A 6 0.71 13.92 8.46
C LEU A 6 1.61 15.16 8.56
N ASP A 7 2.05 15.70 7.43
CA ASP A 7 3.01 16.81 7.35
C ASP A 7 4.21 16.61 8.30
N LEU A 8 4.83 15.42 8.24
CA LEU A 8 5.88 14.99 9.18
C LEU A 8 7.14 15.84 9.10
N ALA A 9 7.34 16.56 8.00
CA ALA A 9 8.46 17.49 7.85
C ALA A 9 8.35 18.71 8.78
N ASN A 10 7.12 19.13 9.11
CA ASN A 10 6.85 20.34 9.90
C ASN A 10 6.24 20.03 11.27
N ASN A 11 5.74 18.82 11.50
CA ASN A 11 5.18 18.41 12.79
C ASN A 11 6.19 17.63 13.64
N ALA A 12 6.23 17.93 14.94
CA ALA A 12 7.12 17.27 15.89
C ALA A 12 6.63 15.87 16.33
N GLY A 13 5.37 15.53 16.05
CA GLY A 13 4.75 14.28 16.53
C GLY A 13 4.56 14.28 18.06
N PRO A 14 4.50 13.09 18.70
CA PRO A 14 4.57 11.77 18.06
C PRO A 14 3.24 11.41 17.37
N PHE A 15 3.32 10.76 16.21
CA PHE A 15 2.20 10.09 15.56
C PHE A 15 2.42 8.58 15.62
N ASN A 16 1.38 7.84 16.00
CA ASN A 16 1.46 6.40 16.12
C ASN A 16 1.15 5.73 14.78
N ILE A 17 2.06 4.86 14.33
CA ILE A 17 1.93 4.15 13.06
C ILE A 17 2.06 2.64 13.28
N GLU A 18 1.26 1.84 12.58
CA GLU A 18 1.47 0.40 12.48
C GLU A 18 1.80 -0.01 11.05
N LEU A 19 2.65 -1.03 10.92
CA LEU A 19 3.19 -1.46 9.64
C LEU A 19 2.64 -2.83 9.27
N PHE A 20 2.25 -3.00 8.01
CA PHE A 20 1.92 -4.28 7.41
C PHE A 20 2.81 -4.52 6.19
N GLY A 21 3.23 -5.76 6.02
CA GLY A 21 3.96 -6.27 4.87
C GLY A 21 3.10 -7.27 4.08
N GLY A 22 3.52 -7.52 2.85
CA GLY A 22 2.92 -8.55 1.99
C GLY A 22 3.27 -9.97 2.40
N SER A 23 2.99 -10.93 1.52
CA SER A 23 3.34 -12.33 1.76
C SER A 23 4.85 -12.54 1.77
N PRO A 24 5.42 -13.32 2.72
CA PRO A 24 6.87 -13.50 2.84
C PRO A 24 7.47 -14.37 1.72
N ASP A 25 6.64 -15.08 0.96
CA ASP A 25 6.98 -15.87 -0.23
C ASP A 25 6.81 -15.09 -1.55
N ASP A 26 6.46 -13.81 -1.48
CA ASP A 26 6.38 -12.88 -2.61
C ASP A 26 7.55 -11.90 -2.56
N ASN A 27 8.42 -11.94 -3.58
CA ASN A 27 9.57 -11.05 -3.68
C ASN A 27 9.16 -9.56 -3.67
N ASN A 28 8.03 -9.21 -4.28
CA ASN A 28 7.57 -7.81 -4.34
C ASN A 28 7.26 -7.23 -2.95
N ALA A 29 6.85 -8.08 -1.99
CA ALA A 29 6.53 -7.64 -0.63
C ALA A 29 7.72 -6.95 0.05
N TYR A 30 8.94 -7.44 -0.20
CA TYR A 30 10.17 -6.85 0.33
C TYR A 30 10.48 -5.51 -0.33
N PHE A 31 10.35 -5.41 -1.66
CA PHE A 31 10.53 -4.13 -2.37
C PHE A 31 9.56 -3.04 -1.90
N PHE A 32 8.29 -3.39 -1.67
CA PHE A 32 7.31 -2.44 -1.15
C PHE A 32 7.65 -2.01 0.29
N TYR A 33 8.01 -2.96 1.14
CA TYR A 33 8.40 -2.67 2.52
C TYR A 33 9.64 -1.79 2.58
N ASP A 34 10.72 -2.18 1.90
CA ASP A 34 11.98 -1.44 1.89
C ASP A 34 11.81 -0.04 1.26
N GLY A 35 11.04 0.06 0.18
CA GLY A 35 10.69 1.33 -0.44
C GLY A 35 9.97 2.27 0.53
N ALA A 36 8.95 1.78 1.24
CA ALA A 36 8.24 2.56 2.25
C ALA A 36 9.14 2.92 3.44
N MET A 37 9.91 1.97 3.96
CA MET A 37 10.79 2.18 5.10
C MET A 37 11.93 3.15 4.78
N SER A 38 12.44 3.19 3.54
CA SER A 38 13.43 4.19 3.13
C SER A 38 12.97 5.65 3.36
N VAL A 39 11.65 5.86 3.35
CA VAL A 39 11.01 7.17 3.58
C VAL A 39 10.58 7.34 5.04
N LEU A 40 10.04 6.29 5.68
CA LEU A 40 9.48 6.38 7.03
C LEU A 40 10.53 6.23 8.14
N GLN A 41 11.58 5.44 7.92
CA GLN A 41 12.61 5.15 8.92
C GLN A 41 13.25 6.42 9.52
N PRO A 42 13.60 7.47 8.74
CA PRO A 42 14.15 8.70 9.32
C PRO A 42 13.22 9.41 10.31
N TYR A 43 11.90 9.27 10.16
CA TYR A 43 10.91 9.85 11.09
C TYR A 43 10.68 8.96 12.32
N ILE A 44 10.83 7.64 12.16
CA ILE A 44 10.81 6.68 13.28
C ILE A 44 12.04 6.88 14.16
N ASP A 45 13.23 6.99 13.57
CA ASP A 45 14.50 7.19 14.29
C ASP A 45 14.51 8.51 15.10
N LYS A 46 13.81 9.54 14.60
CA LYS A 46 13.64 10.83 15.29
C LYS A 46 12.53 10.82 16.34
N GLY A 47 11.74 9.74 16.43
CA GLY A 47 10.59 9.63 17.34
C GLY A 47 9.36 10.42 16.91
N VAL A 48 9.34 10.97 15.68
CA VAL A 48 8.17 11.67 15.12
C VAL A 48 7.08 10.65 14.76
N LEU A 49 7.48 9.50 14.21
CA LEU A 49 6.63 8.31 14.07
C LEU A 49 6.98 7.30 15.17
N VAL A 50 5.96 6.68 15.77
CA VAL A 50 6.15 5.65 16.78
C VAL A 50 5.36 4.40 16.44
N VAL A 51 6.07 3.28 16.25
CA VAL A 51 5.44 1.96 16.13
C VAL A 51 5.18 1.43 17.54
N GLN A 52 3.96 1.63 18.05
CA GLN A 52 3.65 1.34 19.46
C GLN A 52 3.83 -0.13 19.80
N SER A 53 3.52 -1.02 18.85
CA SER A 53 3.75 -2.46 19.00
C SER A 53 5.23 -2.88 18.98
N GLY A 54 6.12 -2.01 18.51
CA GLY A 54 7.52 -2.34 18.21
C GLY A 54 7.71 -3.38 17.09
N GLN A 55 6.65 -3.71 16.33
CA GLN A 55 6.70 -4.70 15.27
C GLN A 55 7.16 -4.07 13.96
N MET A 56 8.43 -4.33 13.61
CA MET A 56 9.08 -3.91 12.37
C MET A 56 9.85 -5.09 11.78
N GLY A 57 10.13 -5.05 10.49
CA GLY A 57 10.75 -6.14 9.73
C GLY A 57 9.73 -7.12 9.14
N MET A 58 9.98 -7.59 7.92
CA MET A 58 9.10 -8.52 7.21
C MET A 58 8.87 -9.84 7.97
N ASP A 59 9.78 -10.23 8.87
CA ASP A 59 9.61 -11.37 9.77
C ASP A 59 8.45 -11.19 10.78
N LYS A 60 8.08 -9.94 11.09
CA LYS A 60 7.01 -9.62 12.05
C LYS A 60 5.76 -9.05 11.41
N VAL A 61 5.91 -8.30 10.32
CA VAL A 61 4.81 -7.53 9.73
C VAL A 61 4.20 -8.19 8.50
N SER A 62 4.79 -9.27 7.98
CA SER A 62 4.29 -9.95 6.79
C SER A 62 2.90 -10.56 7.00
N THR A 63 2.12 -10.55 5.92
CA THR A 63 0.76 -11.10 5.88
C THR A 63 0.74 -12.21 4.85
N LEU A 64 0.81 -13.46 5.33
CA LEU A 64 0.87 -14.65 4.48
C LEU A 64 -0.32 -14.68 3.50
N ARG A 65 0.00 -14.92 2.21
CA ARG A 65 -0.92 -14.93 1.06
C ARG A 65 -1.65 -13.60 0.79
N TRP A 66 -1.17 -12.48 1.34
CA TRP A 66 -1.88 -11.20 1.22
C TRP A 66 -3.32 -11.27 1.74
N ASP A 67 -3.54 -12.09 2.77
CA ASP A 67 -4.87 -12.43 3.27
C ASP A 67 -5.46 -11.32 4.16
N GLY A 68 -6.56 -10.72 3.71
CA GLY A 68 -7.22 -9.62 4.42
C GLY A 68 -7.75 -9.99 5.80
N ALA A 69 -8.22 -11.23 6.00
CA ALA A 69 -8.69 -11.71 7.30
C ALA A 69 -7.53 -11.85 8.31
N THR A 70 -6.36 -12.31 7.84
CA THR A 70 -5.13 -12.35 8.64
C THR A 70 -4.68 -10.94 9.04
N ALA A 71 -4.73 -9.97 8.12
CA ALA A 71 -4.43 -8.57 8.44
C ALA A 71 -5.43 -7.97 9.43
N GLN A 72 -6.73 -8.24 9.27
CA GLN A 72 -7.76 -7.82 10.21
C GLN A 72 -7.50 -8.38 11.61
N ALA A 73 -7.29 -9.69 11.74
CA ALA A 73 -7.03 -10.34 13.02
C ALA A 73 -5.73 -9.81 13.68
N ARG A 74 -4.71 -9.50 12.88
CA ARG A 74 -3.51 -8.83 13.38
C ARG A 74 -3.83 -7.43 13.89
N MET A 75 -4.62 -6.64 13.16
CA MET A 75 -5.02 -5.31 13.60
C MET A 75 -5.83 -5.34 14.91
N ASP A 76 -6.73 -6.32 15.07
CA ASP A 76 -7.47 -6.53 16.32
C ASP A 76 -6.52 -6.75 17.51
N ASN A 77 -5.47 -7.57 17.31
CA ASN A 77 -4.44 -7.81 18.31
C ASN A 77 -3.59 -6.57 18.60
N LEU A 78 -3.21 -5.80 17.58
CA LEU A 78 -2.45 -4.57 17.76
C LEU A 78 -3.24 -3.56 18.59
N LEU A 79 -4.50 -3.32 18.22
CA LEU A 79 -5.39 -2.37 18.89
C LEU A 79 -5.60 -2.74 20.36
N SER A 80 -5.97 -3.99 20.63
CA SER A 80 -6.25 -4.46 21.99
C SER A 80 -5.02 -4.47 22.91
N ALA A 81 -3.83 -4.76 22.36
CA ALA A 81 -2.61 -4.85 23.16
C ALA A 81 -1.88 -3.51 23.36
N ASN A 82 -2.00 -2.56 22.43
CA ASN A 82 -1.14 -1.36 22.40
C ASN A 82 -1.89 -0.02 22.36
N TYR A 83 -3.21 -0.05 22.13
CA TYR A 83 -4.01 1.16 21.87
C TYR A 83 -5.24 1.29 22.77
N THR A 84 -5.16 0.81 24.01
CA THR A 84 -6.23 0.98 25.01
C THR A 84 -6.42 2.43 25.47
N ASP A 85 -5.33 3.21 25.46
CA ASP A 85 -5.26 4.61 25.91
C ASP A 85 -4.58 5.54 24.88
N LYS A 86 -4.31 5.00 23.69
CA LYS A 86 -3.66 5.71 22.58
C LYS A 86 -4.47 5.54 21.31
N ARG A 87 -4.24 6.43 20.35
CA ARG A 87 -4.81 6.33 19.00
C ARG A 87 -3.77 5.89 17.99
N VAL A 88 -4.22 5.23 16.92
CA VAL A 88 -3.48 5.01 15.68
C VAL A 88 -3.68 6.25 14.82
N ASP A 89 -2.61 6.78 14.24
CA ASP A 89 -2.63 7.94 13.36
C ASP A 89 -2.39 7.54 11.89
N ALA A 90 -1.62 6.47 11.67
CA ALA A 90 -1.42 5.89 10.34
C ALA A 90 -1.28 4.36 10.38
N VAL A 91 -1.63 3.71 9.28
CA VAL A 91 -1.30 2.32 9.00
C VAL A 91 -0.70 2.23 7.60
N LEU A 92 0.54 1.76 7.52
CA LEU A 92 1.15 1.40 6.25
C LEU A 92 0.59 0.04 5.83
N SER A 93 -0.36 0.06 4.90
CA SER A 93 -0.88 -1.14 4.25
C SER A 93 -0.38 -1.23 2.80
N PRO A 94 0.21 -2.37 2.38
CA PRO A 94 0.82 -2.54 1.06
C PRO A 94 -0.14 -3.07 -0.01
N TYR A 95 -1.40 -3.34 0.32
CA TYR A 95 -2.41 -3.89 -0.60
C TYR A 95 -3.83 -3.59 -0.11
N ASP A 96 -4.72 -3.23 -1.03
CA ASP A 96 -6.11 -2.84 -0.78
C ASP A 96 -6.92 -3.89 -0.01
N GLY A 97 -6.77 -5.18 -0.33
CA GLY A 97 -7.45 -6.24 0.42
C GLY A 97 -7.05 -6.31 1.90
N LEU A 98 -5.80 -5.95 2.25
CA LEU A 98 -5.38 -5.81 3.64
C LEU A 98 -5.97 -4.54 4.25
N SER A 99 -5.97 -3.44 3.50
CA SER A 99 -6.51 -2.14 3.94
C SER A 99 -7.97 -2.24 4.37
N ILE A 100 -8.80 -2.95 3.60
CA ILE A 100 -10.21 -3.18 3.96
C ILE A 100 -10.37 -4.00 5.25
N GLY A 101 -9.54 -5.04 5.44
CA GLY A 101 -9.52 -5.81 6.69
C GLY A 101 -9.10 -4.97 7.89
N ILE A 102 -8.03 -4.17 7.74
CA ILE A 102 -7.52 -3.23 8.75
C ILE A 102 -8.59 -2.20 9.12
N ILE A 103 -9.25 -1.60 8.13
CA ILE A 103 -10.33 -0.62 8.34
C ILE A 103 -11.50 -1.26 9.07
N SER A 104 -11.85 -2.51 8.75
CA SER A 104 -12.92 -3.23 9.44
C SER A 104 -12.60 -3.40 10.94
N SER A 105 -11.36 -3.73 11.27
CA SER A 105 -10.88 -3.79 12.67
C SER A 105 -10.94 -2.43 13.36
N LEU A 106 -10.43 -1.37 12.71
CA LEU A 106 -10.46 0.01 13.21
C LEU A 106 -11.89 0.49 13.50
N LYS A 107 -12.82 0.25 12.58
CA LYS A 107 -14.24 0.59 12.77
C LYS A 107 -14.85 -0.18 13.95
N GLY A 108 -14.45 -1.43 14.15
CA GLY A 108 -14.88 -2.25 15.28
C GLY A 108 -14.58 -1.65 16.65
N VAL A 109 -13.54 -0.81 16.76
CA VAL A 109 -13.19 -0.09 18.00
C VAL A 109 -13.56 1.40 17.98
N GLY A 110 -14.33 1.84 16.98
CA GLY A 110 -14.96 3.17 16.93
C GLY A 110 -14.29 4.21 16.02
N TYR A 111 -13.22 3.85 15.31
CA TYR A 111 -12.63 4.75 14.29
C TYR A 111 -13.61 5.02 13.14
N GLY A 112 -13.50 6.20 12.54
CA GLY A 112 -14.41 6.69 11.51
C GLY A 112 -15.64 7.43 12.06
N SER A 113 -15.73 7.61 13.38
CA SER A 113 -16.71 8.47 14.01
C SER A 113 -16.23 9.93 14.05
N ALA A 114 -17.12 10.87 14.36
CA ALA A 114 -16.77 12.29 14.49
C ALA A 114 -15.71 12.54 15.58
N ASP A 115 -15.79 11.79 16.69
CA ASP A 115 -14.90 11.93 17.83
C ASP A 115 -13.60 11.12 17.69
N LEU A 116 -13.61 10.09 16.83
CA LEU A 116 -12.44 9.26 16.54
C LEU A 116 -12.28 9.09 15.02
N PRO A 117 -11.68 10.08 14.33
CA PRO A 117 -11.46 10.03 12.88
C PRO A 117 -10.58 8.85 12.49
N MET A 118 -10.81 8.30 11.30
CA MET A 118 -10.00 7.22 10.73
C MET A 118 -8.51 7.62 10.64
N PRO A 119 -7.55 6.74 10.97
CA PRO A 119 -6.16 6.99 10.67
C PRO A 119 -5.93 7.04 9.16
N ILE A 120 -4.75 7.52 8.76
CA ILE A 120 -4.32 7.37 7.38
C ILE A 120 -4.09 5.90 7.08
N VAL A 121 -4.79 5.35 6.09
CA VAL A 121 -4.60 3.97 5.63
C VAL A 121 -4.24 3.98 4.15
N THR A 122 -3.02 3.51 3.85
CA THR A 122 -2.56 3.36 2.45
C THR A 122 -3.09 2.07 1.83
N GLY A 123 -2.77 1.82 0.57
CA GLY A 123 -3.15 0.62 -0.14
C GLY A 123 -2.52 0.58 -1.52
N GLN A 124 -2.87 -0.45 -2.29
CA GLN A 124 -2.34 -0.67 -3.64
C GLN A 124 -3.32 -1.54 -4.42
N ASP A 125 -3.36 -1.30 -5.74
CA ASP A 125 -4.14 -1.96 -6.81
C ASP A 125 -5.42 -1.23 -7.24
N ALA A 126 -5.88 -0.25 -6.46
CA ALA A 126 -7.12 0.48 -6.71
C ALA A 126 -8.33 -0.43 -6.86
N GLU A 127 -8.47 -1.42 -5.97
CA GLU A 127 -9.62 -2.33 -5.98
C GLU A 127 -10.92 -1.58 -5.72
N LEU A 128 -12.01 -1.98 -6.38
CA LEU A 128 -13.32 -1.30 -6.25
C LEU A 128 -13.76 -1.06 -4.80
N PRO A 129 -13.65 -2.03 -3.86
CA PRO A 129 -13.99 -1.79 -2.45
C PRO A 129 -13.15 -0.67 -1.82
N SER A 130 -11.85 -0.60 -2.12
CA SER A 130 -10.95 0.44 -1.62
C SER A 130 -11.19 1.79 -2.26
N VAL A 131 -11.50 1.84 -3.56
CA VAL A 131 -11.91 3.10 -4.21
C VAL A 131 -13.19 3.63 -3.57
N LYS A 132 -14.19 2.78 -3.35
CA LYS A 132 -15.42 3.16 -2.63
C LYS A 132 -15.13 3.61 -1.19
N SER A 133 -14.21 2.93 -0.50
CA SER A 133 -13.76 3.30 0.84
C SER A 133 -13.07 4.68 0.86
N ILE A 134 -12.27 5.01 -0.16
CA ILE A 134 -11.68 6.34 -0.35
C ILE A 134 -12.77 7.40 -0.51
N LEU A 135 -13.78 7.15 -1.32
CA LEU A 135 -14.92 8.07 -1.50
C LEU A 135 -15.75 8.26 -0.23
N ALA A 136 -15.80 7.22 0.63
CA ALA A 136 -16.46 7.28 1.92
C ALA A 136 -15.62 8.00 3.01
N GLY A 137 -14.40 8.43 2.70
CA GLY A 137 -13.49 9.06 3.66
C GLY A 137 -12.89 8.08 4.69
N GLU A 138 -12.82 6.79 4.36
CA GLU A 138 -12.29 5.73 5.22
C GLU A 138 -10.84 5.39 4.86
N GLN A 139 -10.60 4.68 3.75
CA GLN A 139 -9.26 4.49 3.21
C GLN A 139 -8.73 5.82 2.65
N THR A 140 -7.44 6.13 2.82
CA THR A 140 -6.91 7.46 2.45
C THR A 140 -6.31 7.47 1.06
N SER A 141 -5.60 6.41 0.69
CA SER A 141 -4.97 6.31 -0.63
C SER A 141 -4.86 4.86 -1.09
N THR A 142 -4.70 4.70 -2.40
CA THR A 142 -4.26 3.47 -3.05
C THR A 142 -3.20 3.80 -4.11
N VAL A 143 -2.64 2.78 -4.75
CA VAL A 143 -1.69 2.91 -5.85
C VAL A 143 -2.23 2.16 -7.05
N PHE A 144 -2.59 2.91 -8.09
CA PHE A 144 -3.06 2.35 -9.34
C PHE A 144 -1.89 1.84 -10.19
N LYS A 145 -1.99 0.57 -10.58
CA LYS A 145 -1.11 -0.09 -11.54
C LYS A 145 -1.98 -0.60 -12.68
N ASP A 146 -1.95 0.07 -13.82
CA ASP A 146 -2.81 -0.29 -14.94
C ASP A 146 -2.41 -1.65 -15.54
N THR A 147 -3.21 -2.67 -15.24
CA THR A 147 -2.99 -4.04 -15.74
C THR A 147 -3.07 -4.12 -17.26
N ARG A 148 -3.75 -3.18 -17.92
CA ARG A 148 -3.84 -3.10 -19.40
C ARG A 148 -2.50 -2.70 -19.99
N GLU A 149 -1.76 -1.79 -19.35
CA GLU A 149 -0.42 -1.39 -19.77
C GLU A 149 0.59 -2.51 -19.53
N LEU A 150 0.47 -3.24 -18.41
CA LEU A 150 1.30 -4.41 -18.15
C LEU A 150 1.08 -5.50 -19.20
N ALA A 151 -0.18 -5.75 -19.58
CA ALA A 151 -0.52 -6.70 -20.63
C ALA A 151 0.02 -6.26 -22.00
N LYS A 152 -0.11 -4.98 -22.37
CA LYS A 152 0.48 -4.42 -23.61
C LYS A 152 1.99 -4.63 -23.65
N GLN A 153 2.69 -4.32 -22.56
CA GLN A 153 4.13 -4.50 -22.49
C GLN A 153 4.52 -5.98 -22.59
N THR A 154 3.77 -6.86 -21.94
CA THR A 154 3.98 -8.32 -22.01
C THR A 154 3.82 -8.81 -23.46
N VAL A 155 2.78 -8.37 -24.16
CA VAL A 155 2.56 -8.71 -25.57
C VAL A 155 3.71 -8.20 -26.44
N ALA A 156 4.18 -6.97 -26.22
CA ALA A 156 5.32 -6.41 -26.95
C ALA A 156 6.61 -7.23 -26.75
N MET A 157 6.86 -7.72 -25.53
CA MET A 157 7.99 -8.60 -25.24
C MET A 157 7.86 -9.96 -25.95
N VAL A 158 6.67 -10.56 -25.93
CA VAL A 158 6.41 -11.85 -26.59
C VAL A 158 6.56 -11.72 -28.10
N ASP A 159 6.00 -10.67 -28.70
CA ASP A 159 6.11 -10.41 -30.13
C ASP A 159 7.56 -10.18 -30.57
N ALA A 160 8.32 -9.38 -29.80
CA ALA A 160 9.75 -9.19 -30.06
C ALA A 160 10.52 -10.52 -30.03
N LEU A 161 10.27 -11.36 -29.01
CA LEU A 161 10.91 -12.66 -28.88
C LEU A 161 10.58 -13.61 -30.05
N LEU A 162 9.31 -13.70 -30.44
CA LEU A 162 8.86 -14.60 -31.52
C LEU A 162 9.39 -14.18 -32.89
N ASN A 163 9.58 -12.88 -33.11
CA ASN A 163 10.12 -12.35 -34.36
C ASN A 163 11.66 -12.20 -34.36
N GLY A 164 12.34 -12.63 -33.29
CA GLY A 164 13.80 -12.51 -33.16
C GLY A 164 14.31 -11.07 -33.01
N ASN A 165 13.44 -10.15 -32.58
CA ASN A 165 13.78 -8.76 -32.28
C ASN A 165 14.28 -8.61 -30.83
N GLU A 166 14.89 -7.46 -30.54
CA GLU A 166 15.29 -7.12 -29.17
C GLU A 166 14.06 -6.92 -28.27
N VAL A 167 14.07 -7.57 -27.10
CA VAL A 167 12.99 -7.47 -26.13
C VAL A 167 13.09 -6.13 -25.38
N PRO A 168 12.03 -5.31 -25.35
CA PRO A 168 12.08 -4.00 -24.72
C PRO A 168 12.22 -4.12 -23.19
N VAL A 169 13.29 -3.58 -22.64
CA VAL A 169 13.58 -3.51 -21.20
C VAL A 169 14.05 -2.11 -20.81
N ASN A 170 13.86 -1.71 -19.55
CA ASN A 170 14.31 -0.42 -19.04
C ASN A 170 15.07 -0.50 -17.70
N ASP A 171 15.24 -1.70 -17.15
CA ASP A 171 16.06 -1.98 -15.97
C ASP A 171 16.82 -3.30 -16.15
N THR A 172 18.13 -3.29 -15.90
CA THR A 172 19.01 -4.46 -16.01
C THR A 172 19.90 -4.63 -14.78
N THR A 173 19.54 -3.99 -13.66
CA THR A 173 20.36 -3.92 -12.45
C THR A 173 19.61 -4.32 -11.19
N THR A 174 18.29 -4.12 -11.13
CA THR A 174 17.54 -4.19 -9.87
C THR A 174 17.07 -5.60 -9.50
N TYR A 175 16.64 -6.38 -10.49
CA TYR A 175 15.95 -7.65 -10.25
C TYR A 175 16.90 -8.86 -10.28
N ASP A 176 17.74 -8.99 -9.27
CA ASP A 176 18.53 -10.23 -9.03
C ASP A 176 17.62 -11.33 -8.46
N ASN A 177 17.53 -12.46 -9.16
CA ASN A 177 16.75 -13.63 -8.71
C ASN A 177 17.59 -14.69 -7.97
N GLY A 178 18.82 -14.35 -7.59
CA GLY A 178 19.79 -15.24 -6.95
C GLY A 178 20.64 -16.07 -7.93
N VAL A 179 20.34 -15.99 -9.23
CA VAL A 179 21.10 -16.65 -10.30
C VAL A 179 21.64 -15.62 -11.30
N LYS A 180 20.83 -14.62 -11.65
CA LYS A 180 21.20 -13.52 -12.53
C LYS A 180 20.34 -12.30 -12.24
N VAL A 181 20.82 -11.15 -12.67
CA VAL A 181 19.97 -9.97 -12.82
C VAL A 181 19.08 -10.15 -14.05
N VAL A 182 17.76 -10.14 -13.86
CA VAL A 182 16.76 -10.33 -14.90
C VAL A 182 16.50 -8.98 -15.59
N PRO A 183 16.75 -8.85 -16.91
CA PRO A 183 16.31 -7.68 -17.67
C PRO A 183 14.81 -7.51 -17.55
N SER A 184 14.39 -6.33 -17.11
CA SER A 184 13.04 -6.04 -16.65
C SER A 184 12.51 -4.76 -17.28
N TYR A 185 11.19 -4.63 -17.33
CA TYR A 185 10.52 -3.40 -17.73
C TYR A 185 9.58 -2.96 -16.60
N LEU A 186 9.84 -1.79 -16.03
CA LEU A 186 9.02 -1.22 -14.98
C LEU A 186 8.07 -0.18 -15.56
N LEU A 187 6.78 -0.36 -15.27
CA LEU A 187 5.77 0.67 -15.47
C LEU A 187 5.74 1.59 -14.26
N LYS A 188 5.45 2.87 -14.50
CA LYS A 188 5.33 3.86 -13.44
C LYS A 188 3.97 3.70 -12.75
N PRO A 189 3.91 3.40 -11.44
CA PRO A 189 2.65 3.38 -10.70
C PRO A 189 2.11 4.80 -10.47
N VAL A 190 0.81 4.91 -10.22
CA VAL A 190 0.12 6.19 -9.97
C VAL A 190 -0.49 6.19 -8.57
N SER A 191 -0.12 7.16 -7.73
CA SER A 191 -0.79 7.34 -6.43
C SER A 191 -2.20 7.87 -6.63
N VAL A 192 -3.18 7.30 -5.94
CA VAL A 192 -4.59 7.67 -6.06
C VAL A 192 -5.18 7.99 -4.69
N ASP A 193 -5.89 9.10 -4.59
CA ASP A 193 -6.67 9.51 -3.42
C ASP A 193 -7.99 10.19 -3.84
N ILE A 194 -8.68 10.79 -2.87
CA ILE A 194 -9.98 11.46 -3.08
C ILE A 194 -9.93 12.59 -4.13
N ASN A 195 -8.75 13.16 -4.41
CA ASN A 195 -8.61 14.31 -5.28
C ASN A 195 -8.42 13.93 -6.75
N ASN A 196 -7.92 12.73 -7.04
CA ASN A 196 -7.57 12.33 -8.41
C ASN A 196 -8.16 10.97 -8.87
N TRP A 197 -8.94 10.28 -8.04
CA TRP A 197 -9.50 8.96 -8.39
C TRP A 197 -10.25 8.94 -9.72
N LYS A 198 -11.02 9.99 -10.03
CA LYS A 198 -11.83 10.04 -11.26
C LYS A 198 -10.93 10.14 -12.50
N GLU A 199 -9.96 11.05 -12.48
CA GLU A 199 -8.97 11.19 -13.56
C GLU A 199 -8.17 9.89 -13.75
N ALA A 200 -7.70 9.30 -12.65
CA ALA A 200 -6.84 8.12 -12.71
C ALA A 200 -7.57 6.86 -13.16
N LEU A 201 -8.83 6.66 -12.75
CA LEU A 201 -9.54 5.38 -12.88
C LEU A 201 -10.71 5.40 -13.85
N VAL A 202 -11.43 6.52 -13.98
CA VAL A 202 -12.63 6.62 -14.83
C VAL A 202 -12.29 7.24 -16.17
N ASP A 203 -11.56 8.37 -16.18
CA ASP A 203 -11.23 9.07 -17.41
C ASP A 203 -10.24 8.27 -18.28
N THR A 204 -9.45 7.37 -17.65
CA THR A 204 -8.62 6.36 -18.34
C THR A 204 -9.41 5.14 -18.82
N GLY A 205 -10.70 5.05 -18.49
CA GLY A 205 -11.59 3.94 -18.81
C GLY A 205 -11.23 2.62 -18.11
N TYR A 206 -10.53 2.67 -16.97
CA TYR A 206 -10.23 1.46 -16.19
C TYR A 206 -11.48 0.94 -15.48
N TYR A 207 -12.26 1.85 -14.88
CA TYR A 207 -13.59 1.61 -14.36
C TYR A 207 -14.63 2.54 -14.98
N THR A 208 -15.89 2.13 -14.94
CA THR A 208 -17.03 3.02 -15.19
C THR A 208 -17.47 3.70 -13.90
N GLU A 209 -18.12 4.86 -14.03
CA GLU A 209 -18.68 5.60 -12.89
C GLU A 209 -19.73 4.76 -12.13
N ASP A 210 -20.51 3.94 -12.85
CA ASP A 210 -21.49 3.00 -12.27
C ASP A 210 -20.86 1.87 -11.45
N GLN A 211 -19.62 1.47 -11.73
CA GLN A 211 -18.93 0.47 -10.91
C GLN A 211 -18.52 1.05 -9.55
N ILE A 212 -18.28 2.37 -9.51
CA ILE A 212 -17.78 3.08 -8.33
C ILE A 212 -18.93 3.57 -7.44
N HIS A 213 -20.00 4.11 -8.02
CA HIS A 213 -21.21 4.48 -7.27
C HIS A 213 -22.12 3.27 -6.97
#